data_AF-A0A7C7K407-F1
#
_entry.id   AF-A0A7C7K407-F1
#
_cell.length_a   1.000
_cell.length_b   1.000
_cell.length_c   1.000
_cell.angle_alpha   90.00
_cell.angle_beta   90.00
_cell.angle_gamma   90.00
#
_symmetry.space_group_name_H-M   'P 1'
#
loop_
_entity.id
_entity.type
_entity.pdbx_description
1 polymer ?
#
loop_
_entity_poly.entity_id
_entity_poly.type
_entity_poly.pdbx_seq_one_letter_code
_entity_poly.pdbx_strand_id
1 'polypeptide(L)'
;MKKAMLFVIALFFSVAANAATLNLTKGDSAFTNNASQEIDLATGSTVLASGTTGNGAWESSFSLFTNDATPVVIEWSFNPESNLDNATIAFGVLGGAIQNFNITGDFSFTAILTAGLTYVLDIYDATGKALNYSLSVSAVPVPAALFLFAPVLLGFLGFRKKAIAA
;
A
#
# COMPACT_ATOMS: atom_id res chain seq x y z
N MET A 1 14.14 -7.76 -43.96
CA MET A 1 14.02 -9.04 -43.24
C MET A 1 14.68 -9.03 -41.85
N LYS A 2 15.86 -8.42 -41.67
CA LYS A 2 16.58 -8.36 -40.36
C LYS A 2 15.87 -7.53 -39.26
N LYS A 3 15.12 -6.48 -39.65
CA LYS A 3 14.44 -5.57 -38.71
C LYS A 3 13.18 -6.16 -38.05
N ALA A 4 12.54 -7.13 -38.71
CA ALA A 4 11.42 -7.87 -38.11
C ALA A 4 11.89 -8.83 -37.01
N MET A 5 13.12 -9.35 -37.11
CA MET A 5 13.68 -10.33 -36.18
C MET A 5 13.90 -9.74 -34.78
N LEU A 6 14.33 -8.48 -34.67
CA LEU A 6 14.55 -7.84 -33.37
C LEU A 6 13.24 -7.54 -32.63
N PHE A 7 12.19 -7.15 -33.36
CA PHE A 7 10.87 -6.89 -32.78
C PHE A 7 10.23 -8.17 -32.25
N VAL A 8 10.38 -9.29 -32.97
CA VAL A 8 9.88 -10.61 -32.55
C VAL A 8 10.65 -11.11 -31.32
N ILE A 9 11.98 -10.93 -31.27
CA ILE A 9 12.78 -11.30 -30.08
C ILE A 9 12.40 -10.46 -28.86
N ALA A 10 12.16 -9.15 -29.03
CA ALA A 10 11.70 -8.29 -27.95
C ALA A 10 10.29 -8.68 -27.43
N LEU A 11 9.40 -9.18 -28.31
CA LEU A 11 8.07 -9.65 -27.92
C LEU A 11 8.15 -10.89 -27.02
N PHE A 12 9.12 -11.78 -27.24
CA PHE A 12 9.38 -12.95 -26.39
C PHE A 12 10.01 -12.59 -25.02
N PHE A 13 10.49 -11.36 -24.84
CA PHE A 13 10.92 -10.82 -23.55
C PHE A 13 9.83 -9.99 -22.84
N SER A 14 8.57 -10.09 -23.27
CA SER A 14 7.46 -9.48 -22.52
C SER A 14 7.29 -10.21 -21.18
N VAL A 15 7.89 -9.65 -20.13
CA VAL A 15 7.73 -10.14 -18.77
C VAL A 15 6.31 -9.81 -18.33
N ALA A 16 5.52 -10.83 -17.99
CA ALA A 16 4.25 -10.62 -17.33
C ALA A 16 4.53 -10.13 -15.90
N ALA A 17 4.45 -8.82 -15.68
CA ALA A 17 4.46 -8.26 -14.33
C ALA A 17 3.09 -8.57 -13.70
N ASN A 18 3.04 -9.54 -12.78
CA ASN A 18 1.86 -9.74 -11.95
C ASN A 18 1.85 -8.64 -10.88
N ALA A 19 0.73 -7.93 -10.74
CA ALA A 19 0.59 -6.96 -9.67
C ALA A 19 0.40 -7.70 -8.35
N ALA A 20 1.05 -7.23 -7.28
CA ALA A 20 0.83 -7.78 -5.97
C ALA A 20 -0.63 -7.61 -5.54
N THR A 21 -1.18 -8.60 -4.85
CA THR A 21 -2.54 -8.58 -4.32
C THR A 21 -2.47 -8.28 -2.83
N LEU A 22 -3.13 -7.20 -2.43
CA LEU A 22 -3.38 -6.87 -1.03
C LEU A 22 -4.61 -7.63 -0.54
N ASN A 23 -4.59 -8.03 0.73
CA ASN A 23 -5.72 -8.64 1.42
C ASN A 23 -5.88 -7.99 2.80
N LEU A 24 -7.03 -7.36 3.03
CA LEU A 24 -7.38 -6.64 4.25
C LEU A 24 -8.46 -7.39 5.01
N THR A 25 -8.25 -7.58 6.30
CA THR A 25 -9.21 -8.19 7.22
C THR A 25 -9.37 -7.35 8.47
N LYS A 26 -10.45 -7.59 9.22
CA LYS A 26 -10.56 -7.10 10.59
C LYS A 26 -9.41 -7.72 11.41
N GLY A 27 -8.81 -6.93 12.29
CA GLY A 27 -7.74 -7.34 13.17
C GLY A 27 -8.26 -8.02 14.44
N ASP A 28 -7.58 -7.82 15.56
CA ASP A 28 -7.98 -8.44 16.83
C ASP A 28 -9.24 -7.77 17.38
N SER A 29 -10.32 -8.54 17.51
CA SER A 29 -11.58 -8.04 18.06
C SER A 29 -11.48 -7.69 19.54
N ALA A 30 -10.51 -8.25 20.28
CA ALA A 30 -10.26 -7.89 21.67
C ALA A 30 -9.66 -6.48 21.82
N PHE A 31 -9.04 -5.96 20.76
CA PHE A 31 -8.49 -4.61 20.70
C PHE A 31 -9.53 -3.56 20.31
N THR A 32 -10.58 -3.95 19.59
CA THR A 32 -11.56 -2.98 19.10
C THR A 32 -12.51 -2.56 20.21
N ASN A 33 -12.54 -1.25 20.50
CA ASN A 33 -13.32 -0.68 21.58
C ASN A 33 -14.08 0.57 21.10
N ASN A 34 -15.38 0.65 21.43
CA ASN A 34 -16.23 1.82 21.13
C ASN A 34 -16.18 2.30 19.66
N ALA A 35 -15.85 1.38 18.75
CA ALA A 35 -15.80 1.59 17.32
C ALA A 35 -16.42 0.38 16.59
N SER A 36 -17.11 0.65 15.49
CA SER A 36 -17.47 -0.37 14.51
C SER A 36 -16.34 -0.55 13.51
N GLN A 37 -16.33 -1.68 12.82
CA GLN A 37 -15.39 -1.96 11.72
C GLN A 37 -16.10 -2.65 10.58
N GLU A 38 -15.79 -2.26 9.35
CA GLU A 38 -16.27 -2.90 8.13
C GLU A 38 -15.16 -2.99 7.08
N ILE A 39 -15.18 -4.07 6.30
CA ILE A 39 -14.25 -4.29 5.18
C ILE A 39 -15.01 -4.00 3.90
N ASP A 40 -14.79 -2.81 3.34
CA ASP A 40 -15.51 -2.34 2.15
C ASP A 40 -14.93 -2.94 0.86
N LEU A 41 -13.61 -3.17 0.83
CA LEU A 41 -12.93 -3.84 -0.27
C LEU A 41 -11.78 -4.69 0.28
N ALA A 42 -11.99 -6.00 0.35
CA ALA A 42 -11.07 -6.91 1.02
C ALA A 42 -9.80 -7.23 0.21
N THR A 43 -9.86 -7.28 -1.12
CA THR A 43 -8.73 -7.75 -1.94
C THR A 43 -8.55 -6.96 -3.23
N GLY A 44 -7.30 -6.78 -3.66
CA GLY A 44 -6.95 -6.11 -4.92
C GLY A 44 -5.64 -5.32 -4.85
N SER A 45 -5.41 -4.43 -5.81
CA SER A 45 -4.34 -3.42 -5.74
C SER A 45 -4.69 -2.25 -4.82
N THR A 46 -5.94 -2.18 -4.39
CA THR A 46 -6.43 -1.25 -3.37
C THR A 46 -7.40 -2.01 -2.49
N VAL A 47 -7.32 -1.77 -1.19
CA VAL A 47 -8.20 -2.35 -0.18
C VAL A 47 -8.70 -1.25 0.73
N LEU A 48 -9.94 -1.39 1.19
CA LEU A 48 -10.68 -0.35 1.89
C LEU A 48 -11.37 -0.93 3.11
N ALA A 49 -11.36 -0.15 4.19
CA ALA A 49 -12.13 -0.41 5.38
C ALA A 49 -12.69 0.89 5.96
N SER A 50 -13.71 0.77 6.81
CA SER A 50 -14.35 1.91 7.45
C SER A 50 -14.92 1.56 8.81
N GLY A 51 -15.34 2.58 9.54
CA GLY A 51 -16.06 2.40 10.79
C GLY A 51 -16.65 3.69 11.33
N THR A 52 -17.41 3.53 12.41
CA THR A 52 -18.04 4.61 13.17
C THR A 52 -17.58 4.53 14.61
N THR A 53 -17.52 5.65 15.32
CA THR A 53 -17.07 5.70 16.71
C THR A 53 -18.14 6.31 17.61
N GLY A 54 -18.11 5.92 18.89
CA GLY A 54 -18.83 6.62 19.93
C GLY A 54 -18.11 7.91 20.37
N ASN A 55 -18.69 8.61 21.33
CA ASN A 55 -17.98 9.68 22.04
C ASN A 55 -16.96 9.08 23.02
N GLY A 56 -15.84 9.78 23.24
CA GLY A 56 -14.82 9.40 24.19
C GLY A 56 -13.67 8.61 23.55
N ALA A 57 -13.09 7.70 24.33
CA ALA A 57 -11.99 6.86 23.88
C ALA A 57 -12.50 5.74 22.95
N TRP A 58 -11.73 5.40 21.92
CA TRP A 58 -12.05 4.32 20.98
C TRP A 58 -10.77 3.74 20.35
N GLU A 59 -10.89 2.52 19.85
CA GLU A 59 -9.78 1.75 19.26
C GLU A 59 -10.30 0.88 18.12
N SER A 60 -9.49 0.68 17.08
CA SER A 60 -9.84 -0.16 15.93
C SER A 60 -8.59 -0.84 15.37
N SER A 61 -8.72 -2.11 14.96
CA SER A 61 -7.61 -2.94 14.48
C SER A 61 -7.87 -3.56 13.11
N PHE A 62 -6.94 -3.41 12.18
CA PHE A 62 -6.98 -4.08 10.88
C PHE A 62 -5.70 -4.88 10.63
N SER A 63 -5.83 -5.93 9.81
CA SER A 63 -4.70 -6.74 9.38
C SER A 63 -4.59 -6.74 7.86
N LEU A 64 -3.37 -6.53 7.38
CA LEU A 64 -3.05 -6.48 5.95
C LEU A 64 -2.02 -7.53 5.59
N PHE A 65 -2.27 -8.24 4.50
CA PHE A 65 -1.38 -9.23 3.95
C PHE A 65 -1.11 -8.94 2.47
N THR A 66 0.08 -9.31 2.00
CA THR A 66 0.39 -9.32 0.57
C THR A 66 1.18 -10.58 0.18
N ASN A 67 0.94 -11.05 -1.04
CA ASN A 67 1.64 -12.20 -1.61
C ASN A 67 2.98 -11.85 -2.27
N ASP A 68 3.32 -10.57 -2.40
CA ASP A 68 4.57 -10.11 -3.02
C ASP A 68 5.11 -8.84 -2.33
N ALA A 69 6.38 -8.51 -2.53
CA ALA A 69 6.97 -7.29 -1.98
C ALA A 69 6.31 -6.05 -2.63
N THR A 70 5.58 -5.27 -1.82
CA THR A 70 4.65 -4.26 -2.33
C THR A 70 4.86 -2.90 -1.68
N PRO A 71 5.29 -1.87 -2.41
CA PRO A 71 5.19 -0.50 -1.92
C PRO A 71 3.72 -0.09 -1.85
N VAL A 72 3.30 0.52 -0.74
CA VAL A 72 1.91 0.95 -0.51
C VAL A 72 1.84 2.38 0.00
N VAL A 73 0.74 3.04 -0.30
CA VAL A 73 0.27 4.25 0.39
C VAL A 73 -0.87 3.84 1.33
N ILE A 74 -0.78 4.23 2.59
CA ILE A 74 -1.77 3.97 3.63
C ILE A 74 -2.35 5.32 4.04
N GLU A 75 -3.67 5.43 4.04
CA GLU A 75 -4.40 6.66 4.34
C GLU A 75 -5.51 6.36 5.35
N TRP A 76 -5.55 7.18 6.39
CA TRP A 76 -6.65 7.26 7.35
C TRP A 76 -7.35 8.59 7.17
N SER A 77 -8.68 8.58 7.05
CA SER A 77 -9.47 9.80 7.04
C SER A 77 -10.59 9.76 8.07
N PHE A 78 -10.96 10.94 8.57
CA PHE A 78 -11.92 11.12 9.66
C PHE A 78 -12.98 12.14 9.26
N ASN A 79 -14.24 11.85 9.56
CA ASN A 79 -15.37 12.69 9.19
C ASN A 79 -16.46 12.74 10.28
N PRO A 80 -16.67 13.90 10.94
CA PRO A 80 -15.92 15.15 10.78
C PRO A 80 -14.50 15.02 11.35
N GLU A 81 -13.48 15.51 10.62
CA GLU A 81 -12.08 15.47 11.08
C GLU A 81 -11.91 16.19 12.42
N SER A 82 -12.58 17.33 12.60
CA SER A 82 -12.57 18.13 13.84
C SER A 82 -13.12 17.40 15.08
N ASN A 83 -13.69 16.21 14.91
CA ASN A 83 -14.15 15.39 16.03
C ASN A 83 -13.05 14.47 16.57
N LEU A 84 -11.89 14.36 15.91
CA LEU A 84 -10.73 13.65 16.42
C LEU A 84 -9.84 14.63 17.21
N ASP A 85 -9.71 14.42 18.52
CA ASP A 85 -8.84 15.26 19.34
C ASP A 85 -7.38 14.77 19.31
N ASN A 86 -7.19 13.45 19.41
CA ASN A 86 -5.90 12.78 19.24
C ASN A 86 -6.11 11.30 18.93
N ALA A 87 -5.11 10.65 18.32
CA ALA A 87 -4.98 9.20 18.23
C ALA A 87 -3.53 8.79 17.93
N THR A 88 -3.24 7.51 18.10
CA THR A 88 -1.99 6.90 17.65
C THR A 88 -2.28 5.82 16.60
N ILE A 89 -1.66 5.92 15.43
CA ILE A 89 -1.66 4.84 14.43
C ILE A 89 -0.45 3.94 14.66
N ALA A 90 -0.69 2.64 14.83
CA ALA A 90 0.33 1.60 14.87
C ALA A 90 0.41 0.89 13.52
N PHE A 91 1.63 0.80 12.98
CA PHE A 91 1.93 0.06 11.77
C PHE A 91 3.17 -0.79 11.93
N GLY A 92 3.07 -2.08 11.61
CA GLY A 92 4.22 -2.99 11.67
C GLY A 92 3.83 -4.43 11.38
N VAL A 93 4.79 -5.35 11.50
CA VAL A 93 4.51 -6.78 11.32
C VAL A 93 3.87 -7.31 12.59
N LEU A 94 2.81 -8.10 12.47
CA LEU A 94 2.14 -8.75 13.59
C LEU A 94 3.14 -9.62 14.38
N GLY A 95 3.30 -9.35 15.68
CA GLY A 95 4.30 -10.01 16.54
C GLY A 95 5.74 -9.52 16.35
N GLY A 96 5.95 -8.45 15.57
CA GLY A 96 7.25 -7.86 15.27
C GLY A 96 7.39 -6.41 15.75
N ALA A 97 8.28 -5.66 15.11
CA ALA A 97 8.47 -4.24 15.40
C ALA A 97 7.31 -3.39 14.88
N ILE A 98 6.83 -2.48 15.71
CA ILE A 98 5.73 -1.55 15.43
C ILE A 98 6.27 -0.11 15.37
N GLN A 99 5.81 0.65 14.39
CA GLN A 99 5.99 2.10 14.30
C GLN A 99 4.70 2.80 14.70
N ASN A 100 4.81 3.86 15.48
CA ASN A 100 3.68 4.63 16.00
C ASN A 100 3.70 6.06 15.47
N PHE A 101 2.54 6.56 15.09
CA PHE A 101 2.34 7.92 14.60
C PHE A 101 1.23 8.60 15.40
N ASN A 102 1.57 9.68 16.11
CA ASN A 102 0.59 10.50 16.81
C ASN A 102 -0.08 11.44 15.81
N ILE A 103 -1.41 11.44 15.78
CA ILE A 103 -2.22 12.19 14.82
C ILE A 103 -3.35 12.96 15.52
N THR A 104 -3.88 13.97 14.82
CA THR A 104 -5.00 14.81 15.29
C THR A 104 -6.03 15.07 14.17
N GLY A 105 -5.92 14.31 13.07
CA GLY A 105 -6.70 14.50 11.85
C GLY A 105 -6.29 13.46 10.81
N ASP A 106 -6.64 13.72 9.56
CA ASP A 106 -6.34 12.84 8.43
C ASP A 106 -4.83 12.58 8.33
N PHE A 107 -4.44 11.35 8.01
CA PHE A 107 -3.04 10.95 8.00
C PHE A 107 -2.72 9.96 6.88
N SER A 108 -1.61 10.20 6.18
CA SER A 108 -1.13 9.34 5.11
C SER A 108 0.36 9.08 5.22
N PHE A 109 0.79 7.86 4.95
CA PHE A 109 2.20 7.49 4.86
C PHE A 109 2.45 6.38 3.85
N THR A 110 3.71 6.19 3.48
CA THR A 110 4.13 5.13 2.57
C THR A 110 4.92 4.05 3.29
N ALA A 111 4.73 2.79 2.89
CA ALA A 111 5.49 1.66 3.42
C ALA A 111 5.87 0.67 2.31
N ILE A 112 6.83 -0.22 2.59
CA ILE A 112 7.11 -1.38 1.74
C ILE A 112 6.74 -2.62 2.54
N LEU A 113 5.76 -3.36 2.03
CA LEU A 113 5.33 -4.63 2.58
C LEU A 113 6.24 -5.74 2.07
N THR A 114 6.63 -6.65 2.95
CA THR A 114 7.34 -7.88 2.57
C THR A 114 6.33 -8.99 2.32
N ALA A 115 6.54 -9.75 1.25
CA ALA A 115 5.70 -10.88 0.88
C ALA A 115 5.54 -11.89 2.03
N GLY A 116 4.32 -12.38 2.24
CA GLY A 116 4.06 -13.46 3.20
C GLY A 116 3.99 -13.04 4.67
N LEU A 117 4.10 -11.74 4.97
CA LEU A 117 3.92 -11.21 6.33
C LEU A 117 2.54 -10.56 6.49
N THR A 118 1.99 -10.66 7.70
CA THR A 118 0.80 -9.93 8.11
C THR A 118 1.22 -8.67 8.84
N TYR A 119 0.69 -7.54 8.42
CA TYR A 119 0.89 -6.23 9.01
C TYR A 119 -0.32 -5.80 9.82
N VAL A 120 -0.09 -5.11 10.93
CA VAL A 120 -1.13 -4.44 11.71
C VAL A 120 -1.31 -3.01 11.22
N LEU A 121 -2.56 -2.55 11.18
CA LEU A 121 -2.96 -1.17 10.90
C LEU A 121 -3.97 -0.80 11.97
N ASP A 122 -3.46 -0.45 13.14
CA ASP A 122 -4.26 -0.22 14.32
C ASP A 122 -4.33 1.27 14.63
N ILE A 123 -5.43 1.70 15.23
CA ILE A 123 -5.59 3.02 15.82
C ILE A 123 -6.00 2.85 17.28
N TYR A 124 -5.26 3.50 18.18
CA TYR A 124 -5.46 3.41 19.63
C TYR A 124 -5.14 4.72 20.34
N ASP A 125 -5.47 4.78 21.63
CA ASP A 125 -5.47 6.02 22.42
C ASP A 125 -6.31 7.13 21.75
N ALA A 126 -7.24 6.76 20.86
CA ALA A 126 -8.00 7.72 20.11
C ALA A 126 -9.08 8.33 20.99
N THR A 127 -9.19 9.66 21.02
CA THR A 127 -10.24 10.35 21.78
C THR A 127 -10.94 11.38 20.91
N GLY A 128 -12.22 11.59 21.18
CA GLY A 128 -12.95 12.69 20.59
C GLY A 128 -14.45 12.55 20.68
N LYS A 129 -15.14 13.09 19.68
CA LYS A 129 -16.58 12.91 19.49
C LYS A 129 -16.83 11.83 18.44
N ALA A 130 -18.08 11.36 18.38
CA ALA A 130 -18.51 10.42 17.37
C ALA A 130 -18.15 10.91 15.95
N LEU A 131 -17.50 10.05 15.18
CA LEU A 131 -17.07 10.30 13.81
C LEU A 131 -17.17 9.02 12.98
N ASN A 132 -17.06 9.17 11.67
CA ASN A 132 -16.78 8.07 10.75
C ASN A 132 -15.29 8.11 10.40
N TYR A 133 -14.66 6.95 10.28
CA TYR A 133 -13.30 6.86 9.77
C TYR A 133 -13.24 5.91 8.57
N SER A 134 -12.25 6.10 7.71
CA SER A 134 -11.90 5.16 6.66
C SER A 134 -10.40 4.91 6.62
N LEU A 135 -10.06 3.69 6.20
CA LEU A 135 -8.70 3.22 5.94
C LEU A 135 -8.63 2.80 4.47
N SER A 136 -7.70 3.39 3.74
CA SER A 136 -7.35 3.01 2.38
C SER A 136 -5.90 2.53 2.33
N VAL A 137 -5.67 1.39 1.69
CA VAL A 137 -4.32 0.94 1.36
C VAL A 137 -4.24 0.67 -0.13
N SER A 138 -3.35 1.38 -0.82
CA SER A 138 -3.17 1.26 -2.26
C SER A 138 -1.74 0.87 -2.61
N ALA A 139 -1.59 -0.18 -3.42
CA ALA A 139 -0.30 -0.59 -3.96
C ALA A 139 0.18 0.46 -4.98
N VAL A 140 1.42 0.90 -4.84
CA VAL A 140 2.06 1.81 -5.79
C VAL A 140 2.45 1.00 -7.03
N PRO A 141 1.87 1.27 -8.22
CA PRO A 141 2.21 0.52 -9.41
C PRO A 141 3.68 0.74 -9.77
N VAL A 142 4.47 -0.34 -9.79
CA VAL A 142 5.79 -0.30 -10.42
C VAL A 142 5.56 -0.21 -11.92
N PRO A 143 6.04 0.85 -12.62
CA PRO A 143 5.77 0.99 -14.05
C PRO A 143 6.35 -0.20 -14.83
N ALA A 144 5.48 -1.07 -15.35
CA ALA A 144 5.88 -2.15 -16.27
C ALA A 144 6.62 -1.61 -17.50
N ALA A 145 6.33 -0.36 -17.85
CA ALA A 145 7.08 0.47 -18.79
C ALA A 145 8.59 0.48 -18.55
N LEU A 146 9.06 0.53 -17.29
CA LEU A 146 10.50 0.51 -16.99
C LEU A 146 11.18 -0.74 -17.57
N PHE A 147 10.52 -1.90 -17.47
CA PHE A 147 11.01 -3.16 -18.04
C PHE A 147 10.78 -3.27 -19.56
N LEU A 148 9.74 -2.65 -20.10
CA LEU A 148 9.52 -2.55 -21.54
C LEU A 148 10.52 -1.61 -22.24
N PHE A 149 10.99 -0.57 -21.54
CA PHE A 149 11.94 0.40 -22.05
C PHE A 149 13.39 0.04 -21.71
N ALA A 150 13.67 -0.79 -20.71
CA ALA A 150 15.03 -1.19 -20.36
C ALA A 150 15.80 -1.86 -21.53
N PRO A 151 15.25 -2.84 -22.29
CA PRO A 151 15.92 -3.40 -23.46
C PRO A 151 16.13 -2.37 -24.58
N VAL A 152 15.19 -1.43 -24.74
CA VAL A 152 15.28 -0.36 -25.75
C VAL A 152 16.37 0.64 -25.37
N LEU A 153 16.41 1.11 -24.12
CA LEU A 153 17.44 2.00 -23.56
C LEU A 153 18.84 1.36 -23.64
N LEU A 154 19.00 0.10 -23.23
CA LEU A 154 20.26 -0.65 -23.37
C LEU A 154 20.64 -0.89 -24.83
N GLY A 155 19.67 -1.18 -25.70
CA GLY A 155 19.88 -1.33 -27.15
C GLY A 155 20.35 -0.04 -27.82
N PHE A 156 19.87 1.14 -27.38
CA PHE A 156 20.36 2.44 -27.86
C PHE A 156 21.76 2.79 -27.32
N LEU A 157 22.15 2.30 -26.14
CA LEU A 157 23.51 2.48 -25.62
C LEU A 157 24.57 1.61 -26.35
N GLY A 158 24.16 0.48 -26.93
CA GLY A 158 25.03 -0.40 -27.74
C GLY A 158 25.39 0.15 -29.13
N PHE A 159 24.76 1.23 -29.60
CA PHE A 159 25.02 1.84 -30.91
C PHE A 159 26.07 2.96 -30.92
N ARG A 160 26.82 3.18 -29.83
CA ARG A 160 28.08 3.96 -29.89
C ARG A 160 29.15 3.14 -30.62
N LYS A 161 28.99 2.98 -31.93
CA LYS A 161 30.09 2.58 -32.80
C LYS A 161 31.18 3.63 -32.68
N LYS A 162 32.39 3.15 -32.36
CA LYS A 162 33.66 3.85 -32.47
C LYS A 162 33.63 4.84 -33.65
N ALA A 163 33.79 6.13 -33.35
CA ALA A 163 34.30 7.05 -34.35
C ALA A 163 35.74 6.58 -34.67
N ILE A 164 35.88 5.89 -35.79
CA ILE A 164 37.18 5.79 -36.46
C ILE A 164 37.45 7.20 -36.98
N ALA A 165 38.42 7.89 -36.39
CA ALA A 165 39.05 9.06 -36.98
C ALA A 165 40.53 8.73 -37.24
N ALA A 166 40.96 9.15 -38.43
CA ALA A 166 42.16 8.75 -39.16
C ALA A 166 43.49 9.12 -38.50
#